data_AF-A0A1J5L4Y1-F1
#
_entry.id   AF-A0A1J5L4Y1-F1
#
_cell.length_a   1.000
_cell.length_b   1.000
_cell.length_c   1.000
_cell.angle_alpha   90.00
_cell.angle_beta   90.00
_cell.angle_gamma   90.00
#
_symmetry.space_group_name_H-M   'P 1'
#
loop_
_entity.id
_entity.type
_entity.pdbx_description
1 polymer ?
#
loop_
_entity_poly.entity_id
_entity_poly.type
_entity_poly.pdbx_seq_one_letter_code
_entity_poly.pdbx_strand_id
1 'polypeptide(L)'
;MLFDKFKNTNGRYFIYYLFFVFIIELIGGYTVFIDRNREFLGLRDCLLNTPFLNNFWWYNITWKIVAVILLSRFYQKVLENESFKRILKVSTILFTIFAFFYVGFNWDIYLNKSLIVLKLTGSIIVLQCVVFYFLELLNSEKNIACFSSLEFYVSAVILIWWLTTMPLDFYNVYFDANDKSYIKLRYGILFIANLLMYLCFSLSLIYSKPQNK
;
A
#
# COMPACT_ATOMS: atom_id res chain seq x y z
N MET A 1 -16.57 -6.38 -17.46
CA MET A 1 -15.81 -7.56 -17.93
C MET A 1 -14.95 -8.19 -16.84
N LEU A 2 -13.93 -7.52 -16.28
CA LEU A 2 -13.11 -8.08 -15.18
C LEU A 2 -13.81 -8.02 -13.80
N PHE A 3 -14.57 -6.96 -13.51
CA PHE A 3 -15.35 -6.89 -12.27
C PHE A 3 -16.40 -8.00 -12.19
N ASP A 4 -17.08 -8.29 -13.30
CA ASP A 4 -18.11 -9.33 -13.38
C ASP A 4 -17.53 -10.73 -13.08
N LYS A 5 -16.28 -10.98 -13.48
CA LYS A 5 -15.54 -12.22 -13.23
C LYS A 5 -15.32 -12.49 -11.73
N PHE A 6 -15.10 -11.44 -10.92
CA PHE A 6 -14.81 -11.57 -9.48
C PHE A 6 -15.95 -11.09 -8.58
N LYS A 7 -17.12 -10.75 -9.13
CA LYS A 7 -18.25 -10.14 -8.40
C LYS A 7 -18.69 -10.93 -7.17
N ASN A 8 -18.60 -12.27 -7.24
CA ASN A 8 -19.02 -13.19 -6.19
C ASN A 8 -17.86 -13.77 -5.36
N THR A 9 -16.62 -13.36 -5.63
CA THR A 9 -15.44 -13.88 -4.94
C THR A 9 -14.78 -12.79 -4.08
N ASN A 10 -13.79 -13.19 -3.28
CA ASN A 10 -13.00 -12.24 -2.49
C ASN A 10 -12.26 -11.22 -3.37
N GLY A 11 -12.00 -11.55 -4.65
CA GLY A 11 -11.32 -10.67 -5.61
C GLY A 11 -12.00 -9.31 -5.82
N ARG A 12 -13.33 -9.19 -5.62
CA ARG A 12 -14.01 -7.88 -5.69
C ARG A 12 -13.47 -6.86 -4.69
N TYR A 13 -13.08 -7.32 -3.49
CA TYR A 13 -12.54 -6.43 -2.45
C TYR A 13 -11.14 -5.95 -2.83
N PHE A 14 -10.36 -6.79 -3.50
CA PHE A 14 -9.07 -6.39 -4.05
C PHE A 14 -9.22 -5.38 -5.19
N ILE A 15 -10.23 -5.54 -6.06
CA ILE A 15 -10.53 -4.54 -7.10
C ILE A 15 -10.92 -3.20 -6.47
N TYR A 16 -11.75 -3.19 -5.41
CA TYR A 16 -12.05 -1.97 -4.68
C TYR A 16 -10.82 -1.35 -4.02
N TYR A 17 -9.90 -2.17 -3.49
CA TYR A 17 -8.62 -1.70 -2.97
C TYR A 17 -7.77 -1.03 -4.06
N LEU A 18 -7.67 -1.62 -5.25
CA LEU A 18 -6.93 -1.00 -6.37
C LEU A 18 -7.57 0.31 -6.83
N PHE A 19 -8.89 0.35 -6.92
CA PHE A 19 -9.60 1.57 -7.29
C PHE A 19 -9.39 2.68 -6.24
N PHE A 20 -9.39 2.31 -4.96
CA PHE A 20 -9.04 3.21 -3.87
C PHE A 20 -7.60 3.73 -4.00
N VAL A 21 -6.61 2.87 -4.26
CA VAL A 21 -5.22 3.27 -4.50
C VAL A 21 -5.11 4.22 -5.71
N PHE A 22 -5.84 3.94 -6.79
CA PHE A 22 -5.88 4.83 -7.95
C PHE A 22 -6.38 6.23 -7.61
N ILE A 23 -7.48 6.33 -6.84
CA ILE A 23 -7.99 7.63 -6.37
C ILE A 23 -6.97 8.35 -5.49
N ILE A 24 -6.28 7.63 -4.61
CA ILE A 24 -5.23 8.20 -3.76
C ILE A 24 -4.12 8.82 -4.59
N GLU A 25 -3.60 8.10 -5.58
CA GLU A 25 -2.53 8.59 -6.44
C GLU A 25 -3.00 9.77 -7.30
N LEU A 26 -4.23 9.69 -7.83
CA LEU A 26 -4.82 10.79 -8.60
C LEU A 26 -4.90 12.07 -7.77
N ILE A 27 -5.43 11.97 -6.55
CA ILE A 27 -5.54 13.11 -5.64
C ILE A 27 -4.14 13.56 -5.25
N GLY A 28 -3.28 12.66 -4.78
CA GLY A 28 -1.92 12.97 -4.30
C GLY A 28 -1.01 13.62 -5.35
N GLY A 29 -1.31 13.42 -6.64
CA GLY A 29 -0.63 14.07 -7.76
C GLY A 29 -0.93 15.57 -7.93
N TYR A 30 -1.83 16.15 -7.13
CA TYR A 30 -2.18 17.58 -7.20
C TYR A 30 -0.94 18.49 -7.06
N THR A 31 0.05 18.09 -6.27
CA THR A 31 1.28 18.87 -6.05
C THR A 31 2.04 19.08 -7.36
N VAL A 32 2.19 18.02 -8.15
CA VAL A 32 2.82 18.07 -9.47
C VAL A 32 1.99 18.90 -10.46
N PHE A 33 0.66 18.80 -10.36
CA PHE A 33 -0.24 19.55 -11.24
C PHE A 33 -0.19 21.06 -10.97
N ILE A 34 -0.12 21.48 -9.70
CA ILE A 34 0.01 22.88 -9.32
C ILE A 34 1.38 23.44 -9.73
N ASP A 35 2.47 22.69 -9.52
CA ASP A 35 3.82 23.18 -9.85
C ASP A 35 4.09 23.31 -11.35
N ARG A 36 3.44 22.49 -12.19
CA ARG A 36 3.68 22.50 -13.66
C ARG A 36 2.84 23.53 -14.42
N ASN A 37 1.69 23.93 -13.89
CA ASN A 37 0.72 24.75 -14.61
C ASN A 37 0.71 26.19 -14.10
N ARG A 38 1.13 27.14 -14.96
CA ARG A 38 1.16 28.58 -14.63
C ARG A 38 -0.21 29.13 -14.21
N GLU A 39 -1.30 28.56 -14.71
CA GLU A 39 -2.67 28.96 -14.38
C GLU A 39 -3.01 28.76 -12.89
N PHE A 40 -2.29 27.88 -12.18
CA PHE A 40 -2.48 27.59 -10.76
C PHE A 40 -1.48 28.31 -9.84
N LEU A 41 -0.73 29.29 -10.36
CA LEU A 41 0.21 30.11 -9.56
C LEU A 41 -0.46 30.77 -8.36
N GLY A 42 -1.68 31.33 -8.53
CA GLY A 42 -2.41 31.93 -7.42
C GLY A 42 -2.78 30.93 -6.31
N LEU A 43 -3.15 29.71 -6.67
CA LEU A 43 -3.41 28.63 -5.71
C LEU A 43 -2.11 28.20 -5.01
N ARG A 44 -1.01 28.10 -5.76
CA ARG A 44 0.32 27.78 -5.22
C ARG A 44 0.77 28.81 -4.18
N ASP A 45 0.58 30.09 -4.46
CA ASP A 45 0.96 31.19 -3.56
C ASP A 45 0.13 31.17 -2.27
N CYS A 46 -1.17 30.84 -2.35
CA CYS A 46 -2.00 30.62 -1.16
C CYS A 46 -1.51 29.44 -0.31
N LEU A 47 -0.96 28.40 -0.94
CA LEU A 47 -0.52 27.18 -0.28
C LEU A 47 0.93 27.24 0.22
N LEU A 48 1.72 28.22 -0.20
CA LEU A 48 3.18 28.26 -0.07
C LEU A 48 3.69 28.15 1.38
N ASN A 49 2.90 28.64 2.34
CA ASN A 49 3.17 28.60 3.78
C ASN A 49 2.27 27.60 4.53
N THR A 50 1.63 26.69 3.81
CA THR A 50 0.72 25.69 4.37
C THR A 50 1.29 24.28 4.19
N PRO A 51 0.98 23.34 5.09
CA PRO A 51 1.38 21.94 4.94
C PRO A 51 0.76 21.27 3.70
N PHE A 52 -0.27 21.89 3.11
CA PHE A 52 -0.96 21.46 1.91
C PHE A 52 -0.22 21.82 0.61
N LEU A 53 0.93 22.49 0.67
CA LEU A 53 1.82 22.57 -0.49
C LEU A 53 2.35 21.18 -0.87
N ASN A 54 2.56 20.34 0.15
CA ASN A 54 3.04 18.97 0.00
C ASN A 54 1.91 17.97 0.28
N ASN A 55 2.07 16.75 -0.23
CA ASN A 55 1.09 15.69 -0.06
C ASN A 55 1.40 14.74 1.12
N PHE A 56 2.30 15.11 2.04
CA PHE A 56 2.68 14.26 3.17
C PHE A 56 1.49 13.84 4.03
N TRP A 57 0.62 14.79 4.40
CA TRP A 57 -0.59 14.51 5.18
C TRP A 57 -1.46 13.45 4.48
N TRP A 58 -1.66 13.59 3.16
CA TRP A 58 -2.48 12.71 2.35
C TRP A 58 -1.89 11.30 2.29
N TYR A 59 -0.60 11.16 1.97
CA TYR A 59 0.05 9.85 1.91
C TYR A 59 0.23 9.23 3.30
N ASN A 60 0.40 10.02 4.36
CA ASN A 60 0.47 9.52 5.73
C ASN A 60 -0.85 8.85 6.15
N ILE A 61 -2.00 9.45 5.86
CA ILE A 61 -3.28 8.82 6.21
C ILE A 61 -3.66 7.72 5.23
N THR A 62 -3.58 7.97 3.93
CA THR A 62 -4.12 7.05 2.93
C THR A 62 -3.27 5.80 2.75
N TRP A 63 -1.96 5.96 2.54
CA TRP A 63 -1.05 4.84 2.28
C TRP A 63 -0.58 4.13 3.54
N LYS A 64 -0.26 4.86 4.61
CA LYS A 64 0.31 4.23 5.81
C LYS A 64 -0.74 3.67 6.77
N ILE A 65 -1.94 4.23 6.76
CA ILE A 65 -3.01 3.81 7.69
C ILE A 65 -4.11 3.09 6.92
N VAL A 66 -4.83 3.81 6.04
CA VAL A 66 -6.06 3.29 5.42
C VAL A 66 -5.77 2.10 4.51
N ALA A 67 -4.76 2.19 3.64
CA ALA A 67 -4.40 1.09 2.74
C ALA A 67 -3.97 -0.18 3.51
N VAL A 68 -3.24 -0.03 4.61
CA VAL A 68 -2.86 -1.15 5.49
C VAL A 68 -4.09 -1.80 6.12
N ILE A 69 -5.03 -1.00 6.63
CA ILE A 69 -6.28 -1.50 7.23
C ILE A 69 -7.15 -2.22 6.19
N LEU A 70 -7.30 -1.64 4.99
CA LEU A 70 -8.07 -2.24 3.90
C LEU A 70 -7.46 -3.56 3.44
N LEU A 71 -6.14 -3.60 3.27
CA LEU A 71 -5.42 -4.81 2.90
C LEU A 71 -5.58 -5.89 3.98
N SER A 72 -5.41 -5.54 5.26
CA SER A 72 -5.63 -6.49 6.35
C SER A 72 -7.05 -7.04 6.37
N ARG A 73 -8.06 -6.18 6.18
CA ARG A 73 -9.47 -6.62 6.09
C ARG A 73 -9.74 -7.53 4.89
N PHE A 74 -9.04 -7.32 3.78
CA PHE A 74 -9.08 -8.23 2.65
C PHE A 74 -8.52 -9.60 3.06
N TYR A 75 -7.33 -9.67 3.68
CA TYR A 75 -6.75 -10.94 4.12
C TYR A 75 -7.56 -11.65 5.21
N GLN A 76 -8.23 -10.92 6.12
CA GLN A 76 -9.16 -11.53 7.09
C GLN A 76 -10.32 -12.30 6.41
N LYS A 77 -10.68 -11.94 5.17
CA LYS A 77 -11.70 -12.67 4.38
C LYS A 77 -11.12 -13.79 3.51
N VAL A 78 -9.84 -13.67 3.16
CA VAL A 78 -9.09 -14.63 2.36
C VAL A 78 -8.64 -15.82 3.19
N LEU A 79 -8.09 -15.56 4.38
CA LEU A 79 -7.61 -16.60 5.28
C LEU A 79 -8.75 -17.58 5.61
N GLU A 80 -8.40 -18.84 5.86
CA GLU A 80 -9.33 -19.88 6.26
C GLU A 80 -9.18 -20.24 7.73
N ASN A 81 -7.96 -20.19 8.27
CA ASN A 81 -7.66 -20.51 9.65
C ASN A 81 -8.18 -19.41 10.60
N GLU A 82 -9.09 -19.80 11.48
CA GLU A 82 -9.72 -18.88 12.45
C GLU A 82 -8.72 -18.26 13.43
N SER A 83 -7.64 -18.97 13.78
CA SER A 83 -6.59 -18.42 14.64
C SER A 83 -5.84 -17.30 13.93
N PHE A 84 -5.45 -17.49 12.66
CA PHE A 84 -4.76 -16.45 11.89
C PHE A 84 -5.67 -15.24 11.64
N LYS A 85 -6.94 -15.45 11.32
CA LYS A 85 -7.93 -14.36 11.23
C LYS A 85 -8.03 -13.57 12.52
N ARG A 86 -8.13 -14.26 13.67
CA ARG A 86 -8.27 -13.63 14.98
C ARG A 86 -7.04 -12.80 15.33
N ILE A 87 -5.84 -13.37 15.16
CA ILE A 87 -4.59 -12.65 15.44
C ILE A 87 -4.48 -11.43 14.51
N LEU A 88 -4.73 -11.60 13.20
CA LEU A 88 -4.66 -10.48 12.25
C LEU A 88 -5.69 -9.38 12.57
N LYS A 89 -6.91 -9.76 12.96
CA LYS A 89 -7.95 -8.81 13.38
C LYS A 89 -7.53 -8.02 14.62
N VAL A 90 -7.01 -8.69 15.65
CA VAL A 90 -6.52 -8.04 16.87
C VAL A 90 -5.34 -7.11 16.56
N SER A 91 -4.34 -7.58 15.80
CA SER A 91 -3.21 -6.75 15.35
C SER A 91 -3.67 -5.50 14.62
N THR A 92 -4.69 -5.61 13.76
CA THR A 92 -5.22 -4.48 12.99
C THR A 92 -5.93 -3.47 13.87
N ILE A 93 -6.69 -3.92 14.86
CA ILE A 93 -7.34 -3.04 15.84
C ILE A 93 -6.27 -2.29 16.65
N LEU A 94 -5.27 -3.01 17.18
CA LEU A 94 -4.15 -2.41 17.92
C LEU A 94 -3.39 -1.40 17.07
N PHE A 95 -3.08 -1.73 15.81
CA PHE A 95 -2.45 -0.81 14.87
C PHE A 95 -3.29 0.43 14.59
N THR A 96 -4.62 0.29 14.49
CA THR A 96 -5.52 1.42 14.22
C THR A 96 -5.55 2.39 15.41
N ILE A 97 -5.68 1.85 16.63
CA ILE A 97 -5.62 2.63 17.88
C ILE A 97 -4.25 3.30 18.02
N PHE A 98 -3.21 2.48 17.87
CA PHE A 98 -1.88 2.80 17.33
C PHE A 98 -1.75 4.16 16.66
N ALA A 99 -2.12 4.11 15.37
CA ALA A 99 -1.95 5.18 14.42
C ALA A 99 -2.76 6.41 14.81
N PHE A 100 -3.97 6.23 15.35
CA PHE A 100 -4.81 7.34 15.79
C PHE A 100 -4.13 8.17 16.88
N PHE A 101 -3.65 7.54 17.94
CA PHE A 101 -2.93 8.24 19.00
C PHE A 101 -1.61 8.83 18.50
N TYR A 102 -0.84 8.07 17.71
CA TYR A 102 0.45 8.54 17.21
C TYR A 102 0.32 9.78 16.32
N VAL A 103 -0.69 9.83 15.44
CA VAL A 103 -1.00 11.02 14.63
C VAL A 103 -1.44 12.18 15.51
N GLY A 104 -2.31 11.94 16.50
CA GLY A 104 -2.77 12.98 17.42
C GLY A 104 -1.63 13.64 18.21
N PHE A 105 -0.67 12.86 18.71
CA PHE A 105 0.49 13.38 19.43
C PHE A 105 1.56 14.01 18.54
N ASN A 106 1.60 13.67 17.24
CA ASN A 106 2.62 14.12 16.30
C ASN A 106 2.02 14.91 15.13
N TRP A 107 1.02 15.77 15.42
CA TRP A 107 0.23 16.45 14.39
C TRP A 107 1.08 17.30 13.43
N ASP A 108 2.03 18.08 13.94
CA ASP A 108 2.90 18.92 13.10
C ASP A 108 3.80 18.09 12.19
N ILE A 109 4.32 16.96 12.71
CA ILE A 109 5.16 16.05 11.93
C ILE A 109 4.30 15.32 10.89
N TYR A 110 3.09 14.91 11.26
CA TYR A 110 2.12 14.28 10.37
C TYR A 110 1.81 15.14 9.13
N LEU A 111 1.67 16.45 9.33
CA LEU A 111 1.35 17.37 8.23
C LEU A 111 2.56 17.63 7.31
N ASN A 112 3.77 17.69 7.88
CA ASN A 112 4.94 18.21 7.17
C ASN A 112 5.95 17.15 6.74
N LYS A 113 5.91 15.93 7.29
CA LYS A 113 6.92 14.90 7.04
C LYS A 113 6.32 13.50 6.92
N SER A 114 7.04 12.62 6.26
CA SER A 114 6.73 11.19 6.23
C SER A 114 6.94 10.57 7.62
N LEU A 115 5.86 10.11 8.27
CA LEU A 115 5.93 9.34 9.52
C LEU A 115 6.48 7.92 9.27
N ILE A 116 7.77 7.71 9.52
CA ILE A 116 8.43 6.41 9.32
C ILE A 116 7.92 5.34 10.28
N VAL A 117 7.60 5.72 11.53
CA VAL A 117 7.09 4.80 12.55
C VAL A 117 5.79 4.13 12.09
N LEU A 118 4.85 4.90 11.53
CA LEU A 118 3.60 4.33 10.97
C LEU A 118 3.87 3.41 9.77
N LYS A 119 4.87 3.71 8.95
CA LYS A 119 5.24 2.86 7.82
C LYS A 119 5.78 1.51 8.32
N LEU A 120 6.63 1.52 9.34
CA LEU A 120 7.21 0.32 9.95
C LEU A 120 6.16 -0.53 10.66
N THR A 121 5.30 0.08 11.48
CA THR A 121 4.24 -0.68 12.17
C THR A 121 3.20 -1.19 11.18
N GLY A 122 2.87 -0.41 10.15
CA GLY A 122 2.02 -0.85 9.06
C GLY A 122 2.62 -2.01 8.26
N SER A 123 3.94 -1.99 7.99
CA SER A 123 4.60 -3.08 7.27
C SER A 123 4.59 -4.40 8.03
N ILE A 124 4.60 -4.37 9.38
CA ILE A 124 4.40 -5.57 10.21
C ILE A 124 3.03 -6.19 9.93
N ILE A 125 1.96 -5.38 9.82
CA ILE A 125 0.62 -5.87 9.48
C ILE A 125 0.59 -6.46 8.07
N VAL A 126 1.23 -5.80 7.09
CA VAL A 126 1.31 -6.31 5.72
C VAL A 126 2.08 -7.63 5.66
N LEU A 127 3.22 -7.72 6.34
CA LEU A 127 3.99 -8.96 6.45
C LEU A 127 3.17 -10.07 7.11
N GLN A 128 2.44 -9.77 8.18
CA GLN A 128 1.56 -10.73 8.84
C GLN A 128 0.48 -11.26 7.88
N CYS A 129 -0.12 -10.39 7.05
CA CYS A 129 -1.08 -10.81 6.03
C CYS A 129 -0.48 -11.84 5.06
N VAL A 130 0.69 -11.51 4.51
CA VAL A 130 1.35 -12.34 3.50
C VAL A 130 1.87 -13.65 4.11
N VAL A 131 2.50 -13.59 5.28
CA VAL A 131 3.05 -14.77 5.96
C VAL A 131 1.91 -15.71 6.36
N PHE A 132 0.82 -15.22 6.94
CA PHE A 132 -0.31 -16.09 7.30
C PHE A 132 -0.92 -16.76 6.08
N TYR A 133 -1.07 -16.03 4.97
CA TYR A 133 -1.55 -16.60 3.72
C TYR A 133 -0.62 -17.71 3.20
N PHE A 134 0.69 -17.47 3.17
CA PHE A 134 1.64 -18.50 2.72
C PHE A 134 1.73 -19.69 3.67
N LEU A 135 1.61 -19.49 4.98
CA LEU A 135 1.56 -20.58 5.96
C LEU A 135 0.31 -21.44 5.78
N GLU A 136 -0.87 -20.86 5.54
CA GLU A 136 -2.07 -21.63 5.22
C GLU A 136 -1.89 -22.40 3.92
N LEU A 137 -1.33 -21.75 2.90
CA LEU A 137 -1.08 -22.39 1.62
C LEU A 137 -0.17 -23.62 1.76
N LEU A 138 0.95 -23.47 2.48
CA LEU A 138 1.93 -24.55 2.71
C LEU A 138 1.34 -25.72 3.52
N ASN A 139 0.44 -25.44 4.47
CA ASN A 139 -0.18 -26.45 5.31
C ASN A 139 -1.45 -27.05 4.70
N SER A 140 -1.99 -26.44 3.64
CA SER A 140 -3.18 -26.95 2.97
C SER A 140 -2.80 -28.11 2.04
N GLU A 141 -3.61 -29.16 2.01
CA GLU A 141 -3.52 -30.21 0.97
C GLU A 141 -3.92 -29.69 -0.43
N LYS A 142 -4.08 -28.36 -0.59
CA LYS A 142 -4.56 -27.75 -1.82
C LYS A 142 -3.49 -27.88 -2.91
N ASN A 143 -3.94 -28.54 -3.97
CA ASN A 143 -3.26 -28.75 -5.24
C ASN A 143 -2.55 -27.52 -5.84
N ILE A 144 -1.66 -27.80 -6.80
CA ILE A 144 -0.99 -26.87 -7.74
C ILE A 144 -1.92 -25.77 -8.29
N ALA A 145 -3.25 -25.98 -8.29
CA ALA A 145 -4.26 -24.99 -8.64
C ALA A 145 -4.19 -23.68 -7.82
N CYS A 146 -3.61 -23.67 -6.62
CA CYS A 146 -3.47 -22.43 -5.84
C CYS A 146 -2.48 -21.43 -6.45
N PHE A 147 -1.50 -21.89 -7.25
CA PHE A 147 -0.62 -20.98 -7.99
C PHE A 147 -1.36 -20.16 -9.05
N SER A 148 -2.61 -20.50 -9.35
CA SER A 148 -3.50 -19.73 -10.24
C SER A 148 -4.45 -18.79 -9.50
N SER A 149 -4.40 -18.72 -8.15
CA SER A 149 -5.28 -17.85 -7.37
C SER A 149 -4.86 -16.39 -7.44
N LEU A 150 -5.82 -15.48 -7.32
CA LEU A 150 -5.54 -14.03 -7.30
C LEU A 150 -4.72 -13.68 -6.05
N GLU A 151 -5.11 -14.27 -4.92
CA GLU A 151 -4.55 -14.06 -3.60
C GLU A 151 -3.06 -14.43 -3.54
N PHE A 152 -2.65 -15.48 -4.28
CA PHE A 152 -1.24 -15.88 -4.39
C PHE A 152 -0.41 -14.81 -5.07
N TYR A 153 -0.82 -14.35 -6.26
CA TYR A 153 -0.09 -13.31 -6.98
C TYR A 153 -0.07 -12.00 -6.19
N VAL A 154 -1.19 -11.63 -5.57
CA VAL A 154 -1.26 -10.42 -4.73
C VAL A 154 -0.27 -10.51 -3.57
N SER A 155 -0.23 -11.64 -2.87
CA SER A 155 0.71 -11.87 -1.75
C SER A 155 2.17 -11.79 -2.20
N ALA A 156 2.51 -12.47 -3.29
CA ALA A 156 3.88 -12.51 -3.81
C ALA A 156 4.37 -11.12 -4.27
N VAL A 157 3.53 -10.40 -5.01
CA VAL A 157 3.85 -9.05 -5.49
C VAL A 157 4.03 -8.07 -4.34
N ILE A 158 3.12 -8.10 -3.35
CA ILE A 158 3.22 -7.24 -2.16
C ILE A 158 4.52 -7.53 -1.39
N LEU A 159 4.87 -8.81 -1.21
CA LEU A 159 6.11 -9.19 -0.54
C LEU A 159 7.34 -8.63 -1.25
N ILE A 160 7.44 -8.84 -2.57
CA ILE A 160 8.57 -8.37 -3.38
C ILE A 160 8.65 -6.84 -3.33
N TRP A 161 7.51 -6.16 -3.46
CA TRP A 161 7.46 -4.71 -3.42
C TRP A 161 7.95 -4.16 -2.06
N TRP A 162 7.50 -4.75 -0.95
CA TRP A 162 7.94 -4.34 0.39
C TRP A 162 9.42 -4.63 0.64
N LEU A 163 9.92 -5.80 0.24
CA LEU A 163 11.34 -6.15 0.35
C LEU A 163 12.24 -5.21 -0.46
N THR A 164 11.74 -4.69 -1.58
CA THR A 164 12.48 -3.78 -2.46
C THR A 164 12.43 -2.34 -1.95
N THR A 165 11.27 -1.86 -1.49
CA THR A 165 11.06 -0.44 -1.18
C THR A 165 11.43 -0.06 0.25
N MET A 166 11.28 -0.97 1.21
CA MET A 166 11.57 -0.70 2.63
C MET A 166 13.03 -0.33 2.89
N PRO A 167 14.04 -1.00 2.31
CA PRO A 167 15.44 -0.59 2.47
C PRO A 167 15.69 0.85 2.03
N LEU A 168 15.00 1.32 0.98
CA LEU A 168 15.17 2.69 0.48
C LEU A 168 14.75 3.72 1.53
N ASP A 169 13.72 3.45 2.33
CA ASP A 169 13.33 4.37 3.40
C ASP A 169 14.35 4.39 4.55
N PHE A 170 14.95 3.25 4.89
CA PHE A 170 16.04 3.20 5.87
C PHE A 170 17.25 4.00 5.40
N TYR A 171 17.64 3.86 4.14
CA TYR A 171 18.75 4.62 3.56
C TYR A 171 18.42 6.09 3.31
N ASN A 172 17.18 6.54 3.56
CA ASN A 172 16.80 7.93 3.38
C ASN A 172 17.50 8.88 4.37
N VAL A 173 18.08 8.35 5.45
CA VAL A 173 18.93 9.12 6.38
C VAL A 173 20.19 9.65 5.68
N TYR A 174 20.65 8.96 4.62
CA TYR A 174 21.81 9.36 3.82
C TYR A 174 21.43 10.18 2.57
N PHE A 175 20.17 10.61 2.45
CA PHE A 175 19.74 11.43 1.33
C PHE A 175 20.42 12.81 1.38
N ASP A 176 21.19 13.13 0.34
CA ASP A 176 21.70 14.48 0.07
C ASP A 176 21.08 14.97 -1.26
N ALA A 177 20.51 16.17 -1.24
CA ALA A 177 19.94 16.81 -2.42
C ALA A 177 20.99 17.07 -3.53
N ASN A 178 22.27 17.11 -3.18
CA ASN A 178 23.38 17.30 -4.11
C ASN A 178 23.83 16.00 -4.77
N ASP A 179 23.52 14.83 -4.18
CA ASP A 179 23.86 13.53 -4.76
C ASP A 179 22.82 13.11 -5.81
N LYS A 180 23.01 13.65 -7.02
CA LYS A 180 22.17 13.34 -8.18
C LYS A 180 22.15 11.85 -8.54
N SER A 181 23.21 11.10 -8.23
CA SER A 181 23.33 9.67 -8.52
C SER A 181 22.43 8.87 -7.59
N TYR A 182 22.48 9.15 -6.28
CA TYR A 182 21.58 8.56 -5.30
C TYR A 182 20.11 8.87 -5.61
N ILE A 183 19.82 10.14 -5.93
CA ILE A 183 18.47 10.59 -6.33
C ILE A 183 17.95 9.78 -7.52
N LYS A 184 18.74 9.68 -8.60
CA LYS A 184 18.34 8.94 -9.81
C LYS A 184 18.13 7.46 -9.53
N LEU A 185 19.02 6.84 -8.75
CA LEU A 185 18.90 5.43 -8.36
C LEU A 185 17.63 5.18 -7.56
N ARG A 186 17.38 5.99 -6.52
CA ARG A 186 16.20 5.89 -5.66
C ARG A 186 14.92 6.02 -6.47
N TYR A 187 14.78 7.07 -7.27
CA TYR A 187 13.60 7.28 -8.09
C TYR A 187 13.43 6.17 -9.14
N GLY A 188 14.53 5.67 -9.71
CA GLY A 188 14.51 4.53 -10.64
C GLY A 188 13.97 3.26 -10.00
N ILE A 189 14.47 2.88 -8.81
CA ILE A 189 13.99 1.69 -8.09
C ILE A 189 12.52 1.83 -7.71
N LEU A 190 12.11 2.98 -7.15
CA LEU A 190 10.71 3.23 -6.78
C LEU A 190 9.78 3.19 -8.00
N PHE A 191 10.21 3.78 -9.12
CA PHE A 191 9.44 3.76 -10.37
C PHE A 191 9.27 2.33 -10.90
N ILE A 192 10.37 1.57 -11.01
CA ILE A 192 10.34 0.18 -11.50
C ILE A 192 9.51 -0.70 -10.55
N ALA A 193 9.70 -0.59 -9.23
CA ALA A 193 8.95 -1.37 -8.25
C ALA A 193 7.43 -1.11 -8.35
N ASN A 194 7.01 0.17 -8.44
CA ASN A 194 5.61 0.53 -8.60
C ASN A 194 5.05 0.06 -9.94
N LEU A 195 5.78 0.27 -11.04
CA LEU A 195 5.37 -0.19 -12.37
C LEU A 195 5.15 -1.71 -12.39
N LEU A 196 6.11 -2.48 -11.88
CA LEU A 196 6.01 -3.94 -11.80
C LEU A 196 4.85 -4.37 -10.91
N MET A 197 4.64 -3.73 -9.76
CA MET A 197 3.52 -4.03 -8.88
C MET A 197 2.17 -3.87 -9.60
N TYR A 198 1.93 -2.72 -10.24
CA TYR A 198 0.67 -2.46 -10.93
C TYR A 198 0.48 -3.35 -12.17
N LEU A 199 1.55 -3.63 -12.91
CA LEU A 199 1.50 -4.58 -14.03
C LEU A 199 1.13 -5.99 -13.54
N CYS A 200 1.79 -6.48 -12.49
CA CYS A 200 1.51 -7.80 -11.94
C CYS A 200 0.10 -7.92 -11.36
N PHE A 201 -0.42 -6.88 -10.69
CA PHE A 201 -1.82 -6.85 -10.24
C PHE A 201 -2.82 -6.84 -11.40
N SER A 202 -2.49 -6.14 -12.48
CA SER A 202 -3.34 -6.13 -13.69
C SER A 202 -3.34 -7.50 -14.36
N LEU A 203 -2.16 -8.10 -14.54
CA LEU A 203 -2.01 -9.44 -15.11
C LEU A 203 -2.66 -10.51 -14.22
N SER A 204 -2.56 -10.41 -12.89
CA SER A 204 -3.21 -11.37 -12.00
C SER A 204 -4.73 -11.33 -12.12
N LEU A 205 -5.35 -10.15 -12.23
CA LEU A 205 -6.78 -10.04 -12.51
C LEU A 205 -7.18 -10.71 -13.85
N ILE A 206 -6.33 -10.60 -14.86
CA ILE A 206 -6.56 -11.21 -16.18
C ILE A 206 -6.43 -12.74 -16.10
N TYR A 207 -5.32 -13.25 -15.56
CA TYR A 207 -4.98 -14.69 -15.60
C TYR A 207 -5.62 -15.53 -14.48
N SER A 208 -5.85 -14.96 -13.29
CA SER A 208 -6.37 -15.72 -12.16
C SER A 208 -7.78 -16.21 -12.42
N LYS A 209 -8.06 -17.46 -12.06
CA LYS A 209 -9.42 -18.02 -12.12
C LYS A 209 -10.17 -17.60 -10.85
N PRO A 210 -11.44 -17.17 -10.96
CA PRO A 210 -12.23 -16.87 -9.77
C PRO A 210 -12.42 -18.16 -8.97
N GLN A 211 -11.91 -18.18 -7.75
CA GLN A 211 -12.20 -19.26 -6.82
C GLN A 211 -13.58 -19.00 -6.22
N ASN A 212 -14.58 -19.78 -6.66
CA ASN A 212 -15.85 -19.84 -5.96
C ASN A 212 -15.60 -20.46 -4.58
N LYS A 213 -16.14 -19.81 -3.54
CA LYS A 213 -16.31 -20.47 -2.25
C LYS A 213 -17.35 -21.57 -2.36
#